data_AF-A0A1A7WUW8-F1
#
_entry.id   AF-A0A1A7WUW8-F1
#
_cell.length_a   1.000
_cell.length_b   1.000
_cell.length_c   1.000
_cell.angle_alpha   90.00
_cell.angle_beta   90.00
_cell.angle_gamma   90.00
#
_symmetry.space_group_name_H-M   'P 1'
#
loop_
_entity.id
_entity.type
_entity.pdbx_description
1 polymer ?
#
loop_
_entity_poly.entity_id
_entity_poly.type
_entity_poly.pdbx_seq_one_letter_code
_entity_poly.pdbx_strand_id
1 'polypeptide(L)'
;YKKCLEDFMKGNHSNTHSVVKAQLVCEQQLSEYLSRQTEGLSEELRRRCLDSLAALRDCGYRYFTCPLQDQIKVRLSQLWTPVWVDGSLPVVDLLLDFLNQQLVDITDLKPTCRQSLLCVLYHDVVLQYVKKMMKMKMRSKKQQGAGAQRMNEDAQKLDCFFKEEGCAETSWLCEMLCILAEILRLQDPASIQLEIVNLARSFPDLSGAHVSELLSLKTGLSAADVRSIRQSVEENRLLVDSTNHSPQFFSRIKVKWINNKINQIGLKT
;
A
#
# COMPACT_ATOMS: atom_id res chain seq x y z
N TYR A 1 -19.77 16.20 15.94
CA TYR A 1 -19.75 16.33 14.48
C TYR A 1 -19.44 15.00 13.78
N LYS A 2 -18.23 14.41 13.91
CA LYS A 2 -17.84 13.13 13.26
C LYS A 2 -18.91 12.03 13.30
N LYS A 3 -19.40 11.69 14.50
CA LYS A 3 -20.45 10.67 14.66
C LYS A 3 -21.72 10.99 13.85
N CYS A 4 -22.15 12.25 13.86
CA CYS A 4 -23.32 12.69 13.09
C CYS A 4 -23.09 12.54 11.58
N LEU A 5 -21.90 12.87 11.08
CA LEU A 5 -21.53 12.68 9.68
C LEU A 5 -21.50 11.20 9.32
N GLU A 6 -20.93 10.34 10.17
CA GLU A 6 -20.91 8.89 9.97
C GLU A 6 -22.32 8.29 9.94
N ASP A 7 -23.19 8.72 10.84
CA ASP A 7 -24.59 8.28 10.88
C ASP A 7 -25.38 8.79 9.66
N PHE A 8 -25.10 10.02 9.20
CA PHE A 8 -25.66 10.56 7.97
C PHE A 8 -25.18 9.80 6.72
N MET A 9 -23.89 9.45 6.63
CA MET A 9 -23.33 8.67 5.52
C MET A 9 -23.90 7.25 5.43
N LYS A 10 -24.35 6.69 6.55
CA LYS A 10 -25.08 5.40 6.58
C LYS A 10 -26.54 5.55 6.14
N GLY A 11 -27.09 6.76 6.21
CA GLY A 11 -28.44 7.06 5.74
C GLY A 11 -28.52 7.06 4.21
N ASN A 12 -29.64 6.59 3.66
CA ASN A 12 -29.88 6.57 2.22
C ASN A 12 -30.43 7.93 1.75
N HIS A 13 -29.63 8.98 1.90
CA HIS A 13 -30.01 10.34 1.47
C HIS A 13 -29.57 10.61 0.03
N SER A 14 -30.42 11.28 -0.75
CA SER A 14 -30.13 11.61 -2.16
C SER A 14 -28.96 12.58 -2.33
N ASN A 15 -28.64 13.36 -1.30
CA ASN A 15 -27.59 14.38 -1.32
C ASN A 15 -26.30 13.97 -0.60
N THR A 16 -26.15 12.70 -0.20
CA THR A 16 -24.99 12.25 0.60
C THR A 16 -23.66 12.57 -0.08
N HIS A 17 -23.52 12.29 -1.37
CA HIS A 17 -22.30 12.61 -2.14
C HIS A 17 -21.92 14.09 -2.03
N SER A 18 -22.86 15.00 -2.30
CA SER A 18 -22.61 16.44 -2.26
C SER A 18 -22.23 16.92 -0.86
N VAL A 19 -22.88 16.39 0.17
CA VAL A 19 -22.57 16.73 1.57
C VAL A 19 -21.16 16.25 1.95
N VAL A 20 -20.78 15.03 1.57
CA VAL A 20 -19.43 14.50 1.86
C VAL A 20 -18.36 15.29 1.12
N LYS A 21 -18.58 15.65 -0.16
CA LYS A 21 -17.66 16.53 -0.92
C LYS A 21 -17.49 17.89 -0.24
N ALA A 22 -18.60 18.55 0.10
CA ALA A 22 -18.56 19.85 0.78
C ALA A 22 -17.81 19.74 2.13
N GLN A 23 -18.05 18.66 2.87
CA GLN A 23 -17.37 18.43 4.14
C GLN A 23 -15.86 18.20 3.99
N LEU A 24 -15.41 17.50 2.94
CA LEU A 24 -13.98 17.35 2.65
C LEU A 24 -13.33 18.72 2.38
N VAL A 25 -14.03 19.62 1.68
CA VAL A 25 -13.54 20.99 1.42
C VAL A 25 -13.48 21.81 2.71
N CYS A 26 -14.52 21.76 3.54
CA CYS A 26 -14.56 22.46 4.82
C CYS A 26 -13.46 21.97 5.79
N GLU A 27 -13.26 20.64 5.87
CA GLU A 27 -12.18 20.05 6.66
C GLU A 27 -10.83 20.57 6.19
N GLN A 28 -10.54 20.51 4.89
CA GLN A 28 -9.26 20.93 4.36
C GLN A 28 -8.97 22.41 4.64
N GLN A 29 -9.96 23.28 4.44
CA GLN A 29 -9.82 24.71 4.71
C GLN A 29 -9.54 24.99 6.20
N LEU A 30 -10.23 24.29 7.10
CA LEU A 30 -10.03 24.46 8.53
C LEU A 30 -8.67 23.90 8.98
N SER A 31 -8.25 22.77 8.42
CA SER A 31 -6.91 22.19 8.65
C SER A 31 -5.80 23.13 8.18
N GLU A 32 -5.95 23.75 7.01
CA GLU A 32 -5.00 24.76 6.49
C GLU A 32 -4.95 26.00 7.40
N TYR A 33 -6.10 26.48 7.87
CA TYR A 33 -6.19 27.62 8.78
C TYR A 33 -5.47 27.33 10.12
N LEU A 34 -5.80 26.21 10.76
CA LEU A 34 -5.18 25.81 12.04
C LEU A 34 -3.69 25.51 11.90
N SER A 35 -3.24 25.01 10.76
CA SER A 35 -1.81 24.76 10.51
C SER A 35 -1.00 26.06 10.44
N ARG A 36 -1.60 27.14 9.91
CA ARG A 36 -0.97 28.47 9.80
C ARG A 36 -1.09 29.30 11.07
N GLN A 37 -2.03 28.98 11.95
CA GLN A 37 -2.23 29.72 13.18
C GLN A 37 -1.24 29.29 14.27
N THR A 38 -0.32 30.18 14.60
CA THR A 38 0.69 30.02 15.67
C THR A 38 0.36 30.81 16.94
N GLU A 39 -0.59 31.74 16.89
CA GLU A 39 -0.95 32.61 18.00
C GLU A 39 -2.37 32.31 18.52
N GLY A 40 -2.52 32.25 19.85
CA GLY A 40 -3.82 32.15 20.53
C GLY A 40 -4.33 30.75 20.85
N LEU A 41 -3.70 29.68 20.32
CA LEU A 41 -4.00 28.29 20.67
C LEU A 41 -2.80 27.60 21.32
N SER A 42 -3.05 26.83 22.37
CA SER A 42 -2.07 25.87 22.88
C SER A 42 -1.75 24.82 21.81
N GLU A 43 -0.47 24.47 21.67
CA GLU A 43 0.01 23.42 20.77
C GLU A 43 -0.75 22.09 20.93
N GLU A 44 -1.08 21.72 22.17
CA GLU A 44 -1.82 20.50 22.45
C GLU A 44 -3.27 20.55 21.95
N LEU A 45 -3.91 21.72 22.04
CA LEU A 45 -5.25 21.89 21.50
C LEU A 45 -5.23 21.88 19.97
N ARG A 46 -4.25 22.56 19.36
CA ARG A 46 -4.04 22.59 17.92
C ARG A 46 -3.86 21.19 17.34
N ARG A 47 -2.97 20.39 17.94
CA ARG A 47 -2.74 18.99 17.57
C ARG A 47 -4.01 18.15 17.63
N ARG A 48 -4.75 18.20 18.75
CA ARG A 48 -6.02 17.46 18.91
C ARG A 48 -7.09 17.87 17.90
N CYS A 49 -7.15 19.15 17.53
CA CYS A 49 -8.05 19.64 16.49
C CYS A 49 -7.66 19.07 15.11
N LEU A 50 -6.37 19.12 14.75
CA LEU A 50 -5.87 18.56 13.50
C LEU A 50 -6.09 17.04 13.43
N ASP A 51 -5.87 16.30 14.51
CA ASP A 51 -6.15 14.87 14.58
C ASP A 51 -7.65 14.56 14.35
N SER A 52 -8.53 15.40 14.92
CA SER A 52 -9.98 15.27 14.73
C SER A 52 -10.42 15.58 13.30
N LEU A 53 -9.77 16.54 12.64
CA LEU A 53 -10.01 16.89 11.24
C LEU A 53 -9.48 15.81 10.30
N ALA A 54 -8.29 15.28 10.55
CA ALA A 54 -7.76 14.12 9.84
C ALA A 54 -8.71 12.92 9.96
N ALA A 55 -9.25 12.65 11.15
CA ALA A 55 -10.23 11.58 11.33
C ALA A 55 -11.55 11.82 10.57
N LEU A 56 -11.98 13.08 10.40
CA LEU A 56 -13.14 13.45 9.59
C LEU A 56 -12.88 13.26 8.09
N ARG A 57 -11.73 13.74 7.63
CA ARG A 57 -11.23 13.56 6.27
C ARG A 57 -11.19 12.08 5.90
N ASP A 58 -10.60 11.25 6.76
CA ASP A 58 -10.48 9.82 6.54
C ASP A 58 -11.85 9.12 6.48
N CYS A 59 -12.87 9.63 7.19
CA CYS A 59 -14.24 9.12 7.05
C CYS A 59 -14.85 9.50 5.69
N GLY A 60 -14.64 10.73 5.23
CA GLY A 60 -15.08 11.15 3.89
C GLY A 60 -14.37 10.41 2.77
N TYR A 61 -13.07 10.13 2.89
CA TYR A 61 -12.35 9.31 1.91
C TYR A 61 -12.85 7.87 1.90
N ARG A 62 -13.06 7.27 3.09
CA ARG A 62 -13.62 5.91 3.18
C ARG A 62 -15.01 5.80 2.53
N TYR A 63 -15.82 6.85 2.59
CA TYR A 63 -17.11 6.86 1.90
C TYR A 63 -16.96 6.60 0.39
N PHE A 64 -15.98 7.24 -0.26
CA PHE A 64 -15.73 7.03 -1.70
C PHE A 64 -14.92 5.77 -2.00
N THR A 65 -13.96 5.38 -1.15
CA THR A 65 -13.07 4.25 -1.45
C THR A 65 -13.64 2.90 -1.05
N CYS A 66 -14.36 2.78 0.07
CA CYS A 66 -14.88 1.50 0.55
C CYS A 66 -15.76 0.75 -0.47
N PRO A 67 -16.70 1.40 -1.20
CA PRO A 67 -17.48 0.73 -2.24
C PRO A 67 -16.62 0.11 -3.36
N LEU A 68 -15.46 0.70 -3.62
CA LEU A 68 -14.54 0.25 -4.67
C LEU A 68 -13.67 -0.92 -4.23
N GLN A 69 -13.41 -1.08 -2.92
CA GLN A 69 -12.44 -2.04 -2.39
C GLN A 69 -12.71 -3.49 -2.81
N ASP A 70 -13.97 -3.92 -2.76
CA ASP A 70 -14.34 -5.28 -3.17
C ASP A 70 -14.20 -5.50 -4.68
N GLN A 71 -14.57 -4.50 -5.49
CA GLN A 71 -14.44 -4.56 -6.95
C GLN A 71 -12.98 -4.57 -7.39
N ILE A 72 -12.13 -3.74 -6.78
CA ILE A 72 -10.68 -3.75 -6.98
C ILE A 72 -10.11 -5.13 -6.66
N LYS A 73 -10.46 -5.69 -5.50
CA LYS A 73 -10.01 -7.01 -5.07
C LYS A 73 -10.45 -8.12 -6.02
N VAL A 74 -11.68 -8.08 -6.54
CA VAL A 74 -12.20 -9.05 -7.52
C VAL A 74 -11.42 -8.95 -8.84
N ARG A 75 -11.14 -7.75 -9.33
CA ARG A 75 -10.37 -7.57 -10.58
C ARG A 75 -8.93 -8.05 -10.44
N LEU A 76 -8.29 -7.70 -9.33
CA LEU A 76 -6.93 -8.17 -9.01
C LEU A 76 -6.87 -9.66 -8.62
N SER A 77 -8.01 -10.38 -8.58
CA SER A 77 -8.02 -11.81 -8.26
C SER A 77 -7.28 -12.67 -9.29
N GLN A 78 -7.15 -12.19 -10.54
CA GLN A 78 -6.47 -12.85 -11.63
C GLN A 78 -4.96 -12.57 -11.70
N LEU A 79 -4.44 -11.66 -10.85
CA LEU A 79 -2.99 -11.47 -10.76
C LEU A 79 -2.31 -12.81 -10.42
N TRP A 80 -1.13 -13.00 -11.02
CA TRP A 80 -0.29 -14.19 -10.83
C TRP A 80 -0.85 -15.51 -11.33
N THR A 81 -1.94 -15.49 -12.08
CA THR A 81 -2.42 -16.65 -12.84
C THR A 81 -1.62 -16.77 -14.15
N PRO A 82 -1.63 -17.94 -14.82
CA PRO A 82 -0.97 -18.10 -16.11
C PRO A 82 -1.37 -17.03 -17.14
N VAL A 83 -2.67 -16.72 -17.23
CA VAL A 83 -3.21 -15.71 -18.16
C VAL A 83 -2.75 -14.27 -17.87
N TRP A 84 -2.37 -13.97 -16.63
CA TRP A 84 -1.76 -12.69 -16.29
C TRP A 84 -0.25 -12.70 -16.62
N VAL A 85 0.44 -13.80 -16.33
CA VAL A 85 1.89 -13.95 -16.56
C VAL A 85 2.22 -13.94 -18.06
N ASP A 86 1.42 -14.62 -18.89
CA ASP A 86 1.62 -14.67 -20.34
C ASP A 86 1.03 -13.44 -21.08
N GLY A 87 0.34 -12.56 -20.34
CA GLY A 87 -0.22 -11.31 -20.85
C GLY A 87 -1.56 -11.45 -21.59
N SER A 88 -2.13 -12.64 -21.68
CA SER A 88 -3.43 -12.88 -22.36
C SER A 88 -4.58 -12.11 -21.71
N LEU A 89 -4.50 -11.86 -20.40
CA LEU A 89 -5.48 -11.07 -19.65
C LEU A 89 -4.85 -9.77 -19.12
N PRO A 90 -5.27 -8.60 -19.63
CA PRO A 90 -4.77 -7.29 -19.19
C PRO A 90 -5.44 -6.85 -17.87
N VAL A 91 -5.11 -7.52 -16.76
CA VAL A 91 -5.76 -7.35 -15.45
C VAL A 91 -5.73 -5.90 -14.95
N VAL A 92 -4.58 -5.22 -15.07
CA VAL A 92 -4.43 -3.83 -14.63
C VAL A 92 -5.18 -2.88 -15.55
N ASP A 93 -5.15 -3.07 -16.86
CA ASP A 93 -5.90 -2.19 -17.78
C ASP A 93 -7.41 -2.27 -17.51
N LEU A 94 -7.96 -3.47 -17.29
CA LEU A 94 -9.37 -3.66 -16.90
C LEU A 94 -9.72 -3.02 -15.54
N LEU A 95 -8.75 -2.96 -14.62
CA LEU A 95 -8.89 -2.24 -13.36
C LEU A 95 -8.92 -0.74 -13.61
N LEU A 96 -8.00 -0.22 -14.41
CA LEU A 96 -7.89 1.21 -14.72
C LEU A 96 -9.14 1.72 -15.46
N ASP A 97 -9.67 0.97 -16.43
CA ASP A 97 -10.92 1.29 -17.12
C ASP A 97 -12.09 1.42 -16.13
N PHE A 98 -12.17 0.49 -15.19
CA PHE A 98 -13.18 0.54 -14.12
C PHE A 98 -12.98 1.77 -13.23
N LEU A 99 -11.77 2.05 -12.77
CA LEU A 99 -11.49 3.21 -11.93
C LEU A 99 -11.82 4.52 -12.67
N ASN A 100 -11.45 4.65 -13.93
CA ASN A 100 -11.77 5.81 -14.76
C ASN A 100 -13.28 6.10 -14.79
N GLN A 101 -14.12 5.05 -14.93
CA GLN A 101 -15.57 5.21 -14.89
C GLN A 101 -16.09 5.64 -13.50
N GLN A 102 -15.48 5.17 -12.42
CA GLN A 102 -15.90 5.50 -11.06
C GLN A 102 -15.43 6.88 -10.59
N LEU A 103 -14.32 7.38 -11.14
CA LEU A 103 -13.74 8.68 -10.76
C LEU A 103 -14.49 9.87 -11.35
N VAL A 104 -15.37 9.66 -12.34
CA VAL A 104 -16.26 10.70 -12.89
C VAL A 104 -17.07 11.38 -11.78
N ASP A 105 -17.52 10.62 -10.78
CA ASP A 105 -18.34 11.13 -9.68
C ASP A 105 -17.61 12.10 -8.74
N ILE A 106 -16.28 12.24 -8.85
CA ILE A 106 -15.48 13.12 -8.00
C ILE A 106 -14.73 14.20 -8.79
N THR A 107 -15.01 14.39 -10.09
CA THR A 107 -14.31 15.38 -10.92
C THR A 107 -14.59 16.82 -10.50
N ASP A 108 -15.77 17.08 -9.92
CA ASP A 108 -16.20 18.37 -9.38
C ASP A 108 -15.66 18.66 -7.96
N LEU A 109 -14.96 17.70 -7.34
CA LEU A 109 -14.33 17.90 -6.03
C LEU A 109 -13.15 18.88 -6.17
N LYS A 110 -12.95 19.72 -5.14
CA LYS A 110 -11.80 20.64 -5.07
C LYS A 110 -10.48 19.90 -5.38
N PRO A 111 -9.62 20.42 -6.28
CA PRO A 111 -8.47 19.68 -6.80
C PRO A 111 -7.55 19.06 -5.74
N THR A 112 -7.27 19.78 -4.65
CA THR A 112 -6.42 19.31 -3.55
C THR A 112 -7.06 18.16 -2.76
N CYS A 113 -8.38 18.20 -2.54
CA CYS A 113 -9.14 17.11 -1.95
C CYS A 113 -9.19 15.89 -2.89
N ARG A 114 -9.39 16.13 -4.20
CA ARG A 114 -9.40 15.07 -5.22
C ARG A 114 -8.05 14.37 -5.29
N GLN A 115 -6.95 15.12 -5.36
CA GLN A 115 -5.58 14.58 -5.34
C GLN A 115 -5.35 13.68 -4.12
N SER A 116 -5.68 14.17 -2.92
CA SER A 116 -5.52 13.41 -1.68
C SER A 116 -6.34 12.11 -1.68
N LEU A 117 -7.58 12.16 -2.16
CA LEU A 117 -8.45 10.99 -2.29
C LEU A 117 -7.88 9.97 -3.31
N LEU A 118 -7.36 10.45 -4.44
CA LEU A 118 -6.71 9.61 -5.46
C LEU A 118 -5.48 8.90 -4.89
N CYS A 119 -4.67 9.59 -4.08
CA CYS A 119 -3.50 8.98 -3.46
C CYS A 119 -3.87 7.90 -2.43
N VAL A 120 -4.97 8.07 -1.68
CA VAL A 120 -5.52 7.01 -0.82
C VAL A 120 -5.97 5.81 -1.65
N LEU A 121 -6.65 6.05 -2.77
CA LEU A 121 -7.12 5.01 -3.68
C LEU A 121 -5.95 4.25 -4.32
N TYR A 122 -4.91 4.95 -4.78
CA TYR A 122 -3.71 4.33 -5.34
C TYR A 122 -3.04 3.42 -4.31
N HIS A 123 -2.89 3.90 -3.08
CA HIS A 123 -2.37 3.08 -2.00
C HIS A 123 -3.23 1.83 -1.77
N ASP A 124 -4.56 1.93 -1.80
CA ASP A 124 -5.45 0.78 -1.63
C ASP A 124 -5.30 -0.24 -2.78
N VAL A 125 -5.15 0.22 -4.03
CA VAL A 125 -4.88 -0.63 -5.19
C VAL A 125 -3.56 -1.39 -5.03
N VAL A 126 -2.48 -0.68 -4.74
CA VAL A 126 -1.14 -1.29 -4.55
C VAL A 126 -1.13 -2.22 -3.34
N LEU A 127 -1.85 -1.88 -2.27
CA LEU A 127 -1.99 -2.75 -1.11
C LEU A 127 -2.67 -4.07 -1.46
N GLN A 128 -3.74 -4.06 -2.26
CA GLN A 128 -4.38 -5.30 -2.71
C GLN A 128 -3.48 -6.08 -3.66
N TYR A 129 -2.74 -5.40 -4.52
CA TYR A 129 -1.77 -5.99 -5.43
C TYR A 129 -0.69 -6.78 -4.65
N VAL A 130 -0.02 -6.12 -3.69
CA VAL A 130 1.02 -6.76 -2.86
C VAL A 130 0.44 -7.85 -1.97
N LYS A 131 -0.76 -7.66 -1.39
CA LYS A 131 -1.45 -8.73 -0.63
C LYS A 131 -1.70 -9.98 -1.46
N LYS A 132 -2.00 -9.82 -2.75
CA LYS A 132 -2.21 -10.94 -3.67
C LYS A 132 -0.89 -11.65 -3.99
N MET A 133 0.18 -10.89 -4.20
CA MET A 133 1.55 -11.42 -4.37
C MET A 133 2.05 -12.17 -3.13
N MET A 134 1.84 -11.65 -1.92
CA MET A 134 2.29 -12.34 -0.70
C MET A 134 1.50 -13.62 -0.40
N LYS A 135 0.39 -13.90 -1.10
CA LYS A 135 -0.43 -15.11 -0.87
C LYS A 135 -0.21 -16.19 -1.93
N MET A 136 0.55 -15.89 -2.98
CA MET A 136 0.74 -16.86 -4.04
C MET A 136 1.84 -17.86 -3.72
N LYS A 137 1.78 -19.02 -4.39
CA LYS A 137 2.81 -20.04 -4.35
C LYS A 137 3.48 -20.08 -5.72
N MET A 138 4.50 -19.23 -5.93
CA MET A 138 5.34 -19.30 -7.13
C MET A 138 6.06 -20.65 -7.18
N ARG A 139 6.06 -21.32 -8.33
CA ARG A 139 6.61 -22.69 -8.43
C ARG A 139 7.92 -22.78 -9.21
N SER A 140 8.27 -21.82 -10.06
CA SER A 140 9.51 -21.90 -10.85
C SER A 140 10.21 -20.55 -11.05
N LYS A 141 11.52 -20.61 -11.30
CA LYS A 141 12.35 -19.45 -11.66
C LYS A 141 11.83 -18.70 -12.89
N LYS A 142 11.35 -19.45 -13.90
CA LYS A 142 10.75 -18.88 -15.12
C LYS A 142 9.48 -18.08 -14.80
N GLN A 143 8.60 -18.62 -13.96
CA GLN A 143 7.38 -17.92 -13.53
C GLN A 143 7.71 -16.67 -12.70
N GLN A 144 8.70 -16.75 -11.82
CA GLN A 144 9.17 -15.59 -11.05
C GLN A 144 9.71 -14.48 -11.96
N GLY A 145 10.54 -14.82 -12.95
CA GLY A 145 11.07 -13.85 -13.91
C GLY A 145 9.99 -13.19 -14.75
N ALA A 146 9.08 -13.98 -15.33
CA ALA A 146 7.97 -13.45 -16.12
C ALA A 146 7.01 -12.60 -15.27
N GLY A 147 6.68 -13.06 -14.05
CA GLY A 147 5.85 -12.29 -13.13
C GLY A 147 6.51 -11.00 -12.65
N ALA A 148 7.83 -10.98 -12.45
CA ALA A 148 8.57 -9.76 -12.13
C ALA A 148 8.50 -8.74 -13.28
N GLN A 149 8.68 -9.20 -14.53
CA GLN A 149 8.53 -8.32 -15.69
C GLN A 149 7.12 -7.73 -15.77
N ARG A 150 6.07 -8.57 -15.65
CA ARG A 150 4.68 -8.10 -15.66
C ARG A 150 4.37 -7.14 -14.53
N MET A 151 4.93 -7.36 -13.33
CA MET A 151 4.79 -6.43 -12.21
C MET A 151 5.38 -5.06 -12.53
N ASN A 152 6.53 -4.98 -13.19
CA ASN A 152 7.12 -3.70 -13.58
C ASN A 152 6.23 -2.95 -14.58
N GLU A 153 5.70 -3.66 -15.58
CA GLU A 153 4.75 -3.09 -16.55
C GLU A 153 3.48 -2.57 -15.84
N ASP A 154 2.91 -3.38 -14.95
CA ASP A 154 1.73 -3.02 -14.16
C ASP A 154 2.00 -1.82 -13.23
N ALA A 155 3.18 -1.76 -12.60
CA ALA A 155 3.59 -0.65 -11.74
C ALA A 155 3.65 0.68 -12.51
N GLN A 156 4.23 0.67 -13.71
CA GLN A 156 4.29 1.85 -14.58
C GLN A 156 2.90 2.30 -15.01
N LYS A 157 2.02 1.37 -15.41
CA LYS A 157 0.64 1.71 -15.81
C LYS A 157 -0.15 2.36 -14.67
N LEU A 158 -0.08 1.77 -13.47
CA LEU A 158 -0.72 2.34 -12.29
C LEU A 158 -0.19 3.74 -11.98
N ASP A 159 1.14 3.90 -11.97
CA ASP A 159 1.78 5.18 -11.68
C ASP A 159 1.43 6.27 -12.70
N CYS A 160 1.47 5.95 -13.99
CA CYS A 160 1.04 6.85 -15.06
C CYS A 160 -0.42 7.30 -14.88
N PHE A 161 -1.34 6.34 -14.70
CA PHE A 161 -2.76 6.63 -14.52
C PHE A 161 -3.00 7.57 -13.34
N PHE A 162 -2.46 7.26 -12.15
CA PHE A 162 -2.70 8.09 -10.97
C PHE A 162 -2.03 9.46 -11.06
N LYS A 163 -0.87 9.57 -11.73
CA LYS A 163 -0.23 10.87 -12.01
C LYS A 163 -1.06 11.73 -12.96
N GLU A 164 -1.58 11.15 -14.04
CA GLU A 164 -2.46 11.84 -14.99
C GLU A 164 -3.75 12.33 -14.31
N GLU A 165 -4.30 11.54 -13.39
CA GLU A 165 -5.45 11.93 -12.58
C GLU A 165 -5.12 13.02 -11.54
N GLY A 166 -3.83 13.29 -11.27
CA GLY A 166 -3.36 14.38 -10.41
C GLY A 166 -2.72 13.95 -9.08
N CYS A 167 -2.51 12.65 -8.83
CA CYS A 167 -1.78 12.16 -7.66
C CYS A 167 -0.27 12.11 -7.93
N ALA A 168 0.45 13.17 -7.54
CA ALA A 168 1.89 13.28 -7.74
C ALA A 168 2.76 12.74 -6.58
N GLU A 169 2.21 12.64 -5.37
CA GLU A 169 2.99 12.43 -4.12
C GLU A 169 3.25 10.94 -3.77
N THR A 170 3.08 10.03 -4.72
CA THR A 170 3.09 8.58 -4.47
C THR A 170 4.01 7.78 -5.41
N SER A 171 5.02 8.40 -6.00
CA SER A 171 5.99 7.71 -6.87
C SER A 171 6.69 6.53 -6.16
N TRP A 172 6.84 6.63 -4.85
CA TRP A 172 7.40 5.57 -3.99
C TRP A 172 6.61 4.26 -4.04
N LEU A 173 5.31 4.28 -4.38
CA LEU A 173 4.51 3.05 -4.56
C LEU A 173 4.97 2.27 -5.79
N CYS A 174 5.27 2.97 -6.88
CA CYS A 174 5.82 2.39 -8.11
C CYS A 174 7.20 1.81 -7.84
N GLU A 175 8.07 2.59 -7.19
CA GLU A 175 9.42 2.17 -6.79
C GLU A 175 9.38 0.92 -5.89
N MET A 176 8.46 0.85 -4.92
CA MET A 176 8.28 -0.32 -4.07
C MET A 176 7.89 -1.57 -4.88
N LEU A 177 6.95 -1.43 -5.83
CA LEU A 177 6.59 -2.55 -6.71
C LEU A 177 7.79 -3.00 -7.55
N CYS A 178 8.61 -2.08 -8.04
CA CYS A 178 9.84 -2.40 -8.78
C CYS A 178 10.86 -3.14 -7.91
N ILE A 179 11.08 -2.72 -6.66
CA ILE A 179 11.95 -3.43 -5.70
C ILE A 179 11.42 -4.85 -5.46
N LEU A 180 10.11 -5.00 -5.27
CA LEU A 180 9.49 -6.31 -5.07
C LEU A 180 9.60 -7.20 -6.32
N ALA A 181 9.47 -6.63 -7.52
CA ALA A 181 9.70 -7.33 -8.78
C ALA A 181 11.14 -7.82 -8.87
N GLU A 182 12.10 -6.99 -8.45
CA GLU A 182 13.51 -7.33 -8.46
C GLU A 182 13.83 -8.49 -7.49
N ILE A 183 13.27 -8.47 -6.28
CA ILE A 183 13.36 -9.59 -5.32
C ILE A 183 12.81 -10.90 -5.96
N LEU A 184 11.70 -10.82 -6.70
CA LEU A 184 11.15 -11.98 -7.41
C LEU A 184 12.07 -12.45 -8.53
N ARG A 185 12.69 -11.54 -9.28
CA ARG A 185 13.57 -11.86 -10.41
C ARG A 185 14.89 -12.53 -9.96
N LEU A 186 15.56 -11.97 -8.96
CA LEU A 186 16.89 -12.38 -8.51
C LEU A 186 16.91 -13.82 -7.99
N GLN A 187 17.93 -14.61 -8.32
CA GLN A 187 18.01 -16.02 -7.90
C GLN A 187 19.20 -16.33 -6.99
N ASP A 188 20.22 -15.48 -7.04
CA ASP A 188 21.41 -15.56 -6.20
C ASP A 188 21.09 -15.07 -4.76
N PRO A 189 21.41 -15.84 -3.71
CA PRO A 189 21.10 -15.46 -2.33
C PRO A 189 21.69 -14.11 -1.89
N ALA A 190 22.92 -13.79 -2.29
CA ALA A 190 23.57 -12.54 -1.92
C ALA A 190 22.88 -11.33 -2.57
N SER A 191 22.48 -11.47 -3.83
CA SER A 191 21.72 -10.44 -4.55
C SER A 191 20.33 -10.23 -3.92
N ILE A 192 19.64 -11.32 -3.57
CA ILE A 192 18.34 -11.25 -2.87
C ILE A 192 18.50 -10.56 -1.51
N GLN A 193 19.58 -10.85 -0.78
CA GLN A 193 19.88 -10.19 0.49
C GLN A 193 19.97 -8.68 0.33
N LEU A 194 20.76 -8.21 -0.65
CA LEU A 194 20.95 -6.78 -0.90
C LEU A 194 19.63 -6.08 -1.19
N GLU A 195 18.77 -6.69 -2.02
CA GLU A 195 17.50 -6.08 -2.40
C GLU A 195 16.48 -6.07 -1.25
N ILE A 196 16.45 -7.10 -0.40
CA ILE A 196 15.59 -7.10 0.79
C ILE A 196 16.10 -6.10 1.84
N VAL A 197 17.42 -5.94 1.99
CA VAL A 197 18.00 -4.89 2.84
C VAL A 197 17.64 -3.50 2.30
N ASN A 198 17.71 -3.30 0.99
CA ASN A 198 17.25 -2.08 0.33
C ASN A 198 15.78 -1.78 0.65
N LEU A 199 14.89 -2.77 0.46
CA LEU A 199 13.48 -2.65 0.81
C LEU A 199 13.26 -2.31 2.29
N ALA A 200 13.97 -2.98 3.20
CA ALA A 200 13.83 -2.75 4.64
C ALA A 200 14.29 -1.34 5.08
N ARG A 201 15.27 -0.76 4.38
CA ARG A 201 15.72 0.63 4.61
C ARG A 201 14.69 1.65 4.10
N SER A 202 14.09 1.39 2.94
CA SER A 202 13.05 2.26 2.37
C SER A 202 11.71 2.15 3.10
N PHE A 203 11.43 1.00 3.74
CA PHE A 203 10.18 0.72 4.44
C PHE A 203 10.44 0.15 5.84
N PRO A 204 10.65 1.01 6.86
CA PRO A 204 10.94 0.58 8.23
C PRO A 204 9.82 -0.24 8.89
N ASP A 205 8.58 -0.16 8.38
CA ASP A 205 7.46 -0.97 8.85
C ASP A 205 7.44 -2.41 8.27
N LEU A 206 8.45 -2.77 7.47
CA LEU A 206 8.71 -4.14 7.00
C LEU A 206 9.19 -5.03 8.15
N SER A 207 8.25 -5.67 8.85
CA SER A 207 8.53 -6.68 9.89
C SER A 207 9.32 -7.91 9.40
N GLY A 208 9.97 -8.63 10.32
CA GLY A 208 10.63 -9.91 10.01
C GLY A 208 9.69 -11.01 9.53
N ALA A 209 8.39 -10.91 9.84
CA ALA A 209 7.37 -11.80 9.28
C ALA A 209 7.12 -11.49 7.79
N HIS A 210 7.12 -10.21 7.39
CA HIS A 210 7.04 -9.82 5.98
C HIS A 210 8.25 -10.32 5.19
N VAL A 211 9.46 -10.17 5.75
CA VAL A 211 10.69 -10.71 5.15
C VAL A 211 10.59 -12.23 4.95
N SER A 212 10.06 -12.94 5.94
CA SER A 212 9.88 -14.40 5.85
C SER A 212 8.88 -14.78 4.75
N GLU A 213 7.78 -14.05 4.63
CA GLU A 213 6.79 -14.27 3.56
C GLU A 213 7.41 -13.99 2.17
N LEU A 214 8.16 -12.90 2.01
CA LEU A 214 8.84 -12.59 0.74
C LEU A 214 9.86 -13.66 0.34
N LEU A 215 10.66 -14.13 1.30
CA LEU A 215 11.63 -15.22 1.07
C LEU A 215 10.93 -16.53 0.73
N SER A 216 9.72 -16.78 1.26
CA SER A 216 8.95 -17.99 0.93
C SER A 216 8.46 -18.03 -0.53
N LEU A 217 8.44 -16.89 -1.22
CA LEU A 217 8.12 -16.81 -2.65
C LEU A 217 9.28 -17.33 -3.52
N LYS A 218 10.49 -17.43 -2.97
CA LYS A 218 11.69 -17.86 -3.70
C LYS A 218 11.76 -19.38 -3.79
N THR A 219 12.19 -19.84 -4.97
CA THR A 219 12.51 -21.25 -5.19
C THR A 219 14.02 -21.44 -5.18
N GLY A 220 14.54 -22.22 -4.24
CA GLY A 220 15.96 -22.61 -4.22
C GLY A 220 16.82 -21.94 -3.16
N LEU A 221 16.23 -21.17 -2.24
CA LEU A 221 16.96 -20.74 -1.03
C LEU A 221 17.05 -21.90 -0.03
N SER A 222 18.25 -22.14 0.48
CA SER A 222 18.45 -23.05 1.60
C SER A 222 17.97 -22.42 2.91
N ALA A 223 17.79 -23.25 3.94
CA ALA A 223 17.46 -22.73 5.28
C ALA A 223 18.59 -21.86 5.86
N ALA A 224 19.85 -22.08 5.45
CA ALA A 224 20.98 -21.25 5.82
C ALA A 224 20.89 -19.88 5.16
N ASP A 225 20.58 -19.82 3.86
CA ASP A 225 20.38 -18.56 3.13
C ASP A 225 19.25 -17.73 3.76
N VAL A 226 18.11 -18.36 4.05
CA VAL A 226 16.97 -17.66 4.69
C VAL A 226 17.36 -17.08 6.05
N ARG A 227 18.12 -17.81 6.87
CA ARG A 227 18.60 -17.30 8.16
C ARG A 227 19.59 -16.14 7.98
N SER A 228 20.56 -16.30 7.08
CA SER A 228 21.58 -15.28 6.79
C SER A 228 20.94 -13.99 6.27
N ILE A 229 20.00 -14.08 5.34
CA ILE A 229 19.29 -12.91 4.82
C ILE A 229 18.49 -12.21 5.93
N ARG A 230 17.74 -12.97 6.73
CA ARG A 230 16.96 -12.39 7.85
C ARG A 230 17.86 -11.69 8.88
N GLN A 231 19.00 -12.28 9.20
CA GLN A 231 19.98 -11.68 10.08
C GLN A 231 20.55 -10.40 9.48
N SER A 232 20.95 -10.42 8.20
CA SER A 232 21.48 -9.24 7.51
C SER A 232 20.46 -8.09 7.48
N VAL A 233 19.18 -8.39 7.27
CA VAL A 233 18.11 -7.37 7.35
C VAL A 233 18.03 -6.75 8.73
N GLU A 234 18.09 -7.56 9.80
CA GLU A 234 18.04 -7.02 11.17
C GLU A 234 19.28 -6.19 11.51
N GLU A 235 20.47 -6.62 11.10
CA GLU A 235 21.73 -5.89 11.30
C GLU A 235 21.79 -4.57 10.51
N ASN A 236 21.13 -4.52 9.36
CA ASN A 236 21.13 -3.35 8.47
C ASN A 236 19.88 -2.49 8.61
N ARG A 237 18.99 -2.80 9.56
CA ARG A 237 17.92 -1.89 9.95
C ARG A 237 18.57 -0.65 10.55
N LEU A 238 18.33 0.47 9.91
CA LEU A 238 18.68 1.76 10.48
C LEU A 238 17.93 1.88 11.82
N LEU A 239 18.66 2.23 12.89
CA LEU A 239 18.04 2.78 14.10
C LEU A 239 17.48 4.15 13.73
N VAL A 240 16.37 4.17 13.00
CA VAL A 240 15.67 5.40 12.68
C VAL A 240 14.99 5.82 13.96
N ASP A 241 15.58 6.81 14.66
CA ASP A 241 14.83 7.61 15.62
C ASP A 241 13.51 7.98 14.97
N SER A 242 12.40 7.68 15.64
CA SER A 242 11.01 7.71 15.18
C SER A 242 10.58 9.05 14.53
N THR A 243 11.14 9.36 13.39
CA THR A 243 10.82 10.53 12.59
C THR A 243 9.76 10.09 11.60
N ASN A 244 8.62 10.77 11.69
CA ASN A 244 7.33 10.45 11.10
C ASN A 244 7.29 10.54 9.55
N HIS A 245 8.38 10.22 8.85
CA HIS A 245 8.57 10.50 7.43
C HIS A 245 8.68 9.28 6.52
N SER A 246 8.76 8.06 7.06
CA SER A 246 8.74 6.85 6.23
C SER A 246 7.29 6.41 5.93
N PRO A 247 6.94 6.10 4.67
CA PRO A 247 5.60 5.63 4.33
C PRO A 247 5.25 4.33 5.06
N GLN A 248 4.14 4.31 5.78
CA GLN A 248 3.63 3.11 6.42
C GLN A 248 2.81 2.29 5.42
N PHE A 249 3.43 1.26 4.83
CA PHE A 249 2.79 0.37 3.87
C PHE A 249 2.61 -1.06 4.40
N PHE A 250 3.70 -1.69 4.85
CA PHE A 250 3.70 -3.11 5.21
C PHE A 250 2.92 -3.41 6.50
N SER A 251 2.82 -2.46 7.41
CA SER A 251 1.95 -2.52 8.60
C SER A 251 0.47 -2.80 8.26
N ARG A 252 0.02 -2.44 7.05
CA ARG A 252 -1.34 -2.71 6.55
C ARG A 252 -1.50 -4.10 5.91
N ILE A 253 -0.42 -4.87 5.81
CA ILE A 253 -0.40 -6.25 5.29
C ILE A 253 -0.34 -7.23 6.45
N LYS A 254 -1.36 -8.08 6.57
CA LYS A 254 -1.36 -9.15 7.58
C LYS A 254 -0.68 -10.39 7.00
N VAL A 255 0.47 -10.76 7.55
CA VAL A 255 1.16 -12.03 7.28
C VAL A 255 0.92 -13.02 8.42
N LYS A 256 0.88 -14.32 8.09
CA LYS A 256 0.72 -15.37 9.09
C LYS A 256 2.05 -15.55 9.82
N TRP A 257 2.05 -15.31 11.12
CA TRP A 257 3.21 -15.59 11.95
C TRP A 257 3.37 -17.11 12.10
N ILE A 258 4.34 -17.70 11.41
CA ILE A 258 4.76 -19.07 11.66
C ILE A 258 5.75 -19.02 12.82
N ASN A 259 5.28 -19.45 13.99
CA ASN A 259 6.09 -19.59 15.19
C ASN A 259 7.28 -20.51 14.86
N ASN A 260 8.52 -19.99 14.92
CA ASN A 260 9.73 -20.75 14.63
C ASN A 260 9.92 -21.83 15.70
N LYS A 261 9.36 -23.03 15.48
CA LYS A 261 9.73 -24.25 16.20
C LYS A 261 11.05 -24.82 15.65
N ILE A 262 12.10 -23.99 15.55
CA ILE A 262 13.45 -24.40 15.10
C ILE A 262 14.50 -24.16 16.21
N ASN A 263 14.08 -24.09 17.48
CA ASN A 263 15.02 -23.96 18.62
C ASN A 263 14.97 -25.13 19.63
N GLN A 264 14.58 -26.35 19.23
CA GLN A 264 14.76 -27.55 20.10
C GLN A 264 15.05 -28.84 19.32
N ILE A 265 16.07 -28.85 18.47
CA ILE A 265 16.79 -30.10 18.13
C ILE A 265 18.27 -29.78 18.23
N GLY A 266 18.81 -29.95 19.43
CA GLY A 266 20.19 -29.64 19.74
C GLY A 266 20.36 -29.47 21.24
N LEU A 267 20.11 -30.54 21.99
CA LEU A 267 20.63 -30.84 23.33
C LEU A 267 19.98 -32.17 23.77
N LYS A 268 20.37 -33.24 23.07
CA LYS A 268 20.34 -34.61 23.60
C LYS A 268 21.62 -35.30 23.14
N THR A 269 22.64 -35.13 23.97
CA THR A 269 23.72 -36.08 24.23
C THR A 269 24.14 -35.84 25.66
#